data_AF-A0AAJ2PNK6-F1
#
_entry.id   AF-A0AAJ2PNK6-F1
#
_cell.length_a   1.000
_cell.length_b   1.000
_cell.length_c   1.000
_cell.angle_alpha   90.00
_cell.angle_beta   90.00
_cell.angle_gamma   90.00
#
_symmetry.space_group_name_H-M   'P 1'
#
loop_
_entity.id
_entity.type
_entity.pdbx_description
1 polymer ?
#
loop_
_entity_poly.entity_id
_entity_poly.type
_entity_poly.pdbx_seq_one_letter_code
_entity_poly.pdbx_strand_id
1 'polypeptide(L)'
;MLVEALVALAAAGGGAVVQAAGTDAWTGLRRRVGEIFGRGDAARATAEIERLDQTARVLAPGASADAAAERLRQEGVWAGRFETLLESLDDGGRERVAGDVRELLAFIAASAGDTAVATGRASARDGGSAVSGVKTTGDRPGPARAAHTGDAEATGAGSSAVSGILHEKPASHRPS
;
A
#
# COMPACT_ATOMS: atom_id res chain seq x y z
N MET A 1 22.21 -9.69 -2.82
CA MET A 1 21.49 -8.61 -2.12
C MET A 1 20.75 -7.65 -3.05
N LEU A 2 21.35 -7.12 -4.14
CA LEU A 2 20.66 -6.16 -5.02
C LEU A 2 19.44 -6.79 -5.75
N VAL A 3 19.57 -8.03 -6.23
CA VAL A 3 18.48 -8.75 -6.91
C VAL A 3 17.32 -9.02 -5.95
N GLU A 4 17.58 -9.48 -4.72
CA GLU A 4 16.50 -9.69 -3.74
C GLU A 4 15.79 -8.38 -3.37
N ALA A 5 16.54 -7.26 -3.30
CA ALA A 5 15.95 -5.95 -3.05
C ALA A 5 15.04 -5.46 -4.19
N LEU A 6 15.37 -5.81 -5.45
CA LEU A 6 14.55 -5.47 -6.62
C LEU A 6 13.29 -6.32 -6.69
N VAL A 7 13.38 -7.61 -6.35
CA VAL A 7 12.21 -8.51 -6.23
C VAL A 7 11.26 -8.00 -5.14
N ALA A 8 11.79 -7.62 -3.98
CA ALA A 8 10.99 -7.03 -2.91
C ALA A 8 10.33 -5.71 -3.33
N LEU A 9 11.05 -4.88 -4.10
CA LEU A 9 10.50 -3.62 -4.63
C LEU A 9 9.38 -3.86 -5.66
N ALA A 10 9.55 -4.87 -6.52
CA ALA A 10 8.54 -5.25 -7.50
C ALA A 10 7.27 -5.79 -6.81
N ALA A 11 7.43 -6.65 -5.80
CA ALA A 11 6.33 -7.14 -4.96
C ALA A 11 5.60 -5.98 -4.27
N ALA A 12 6.32 -5.03 -3.68
CA ALA A 12 5.74 -3.84 -3.07
C ALA A 12 4.97 -2.99 -4.10
N GLY A 13 5.49 -2.85 -5.34
CA GLY A 13 4.82 -2.18 -6.45
C GLY A 13 3.49 -2.85 -6.82
N GLY A 14 3.46 -4.20 -6.87
CA GLY A 14 2.23 -4.96 -7.07
C GLY A 14 1.20 -4.72 -5.96
N GLY A 15 1.65 -4.73 -4.70
CA GLY A 15 0.82 -4.41 -3.55
C GLY A 15 0.23 -2.99 -3.64
N ALA A 16 1.03 -2.00 -4.02
CA ALA A 16 0.59 -0.61 -4.16
C ALA A 16 -0.53 -0.44 -5.19
N VAL A 17 -0.46 -1.16 -6.32
CA VAL A 17 -1.53 -1.14 -7.33
C VAL A 17 -2.85 -1.61 -6.76
N VAL A 18 -2.87 -2.77 -6.07
CA VAL A 18 -4.10 -3.35 -5.53
C VAL A 18 -4.64 -2.58 -4.33
N GLN A 19 -3.76 -1.94 -3.54
CA GLN A 19 -4.16 -1.06 -2.43
C GLN A 19 -4.79 0.24 -2.91
N ALA A 20 -4.25 0.82 -3.99
CA ALA A 20 -4.80 2.05 -4.56
C ALA A 20 -6.09 1.80 -5.35
N ALA A 21 -6.30 0.60 -5.88
CA ALA A 21 -7.47 0.24 -6.67
C ALA A 21 -8.77 0.48 -5.89
N GLY A 22 -9.65 1.33 -6.42
CA GLY A 22 -10.91 1.69 -5.77
C GLY A 22 -10.79 2.74 -4.66
N THR A 23 -9.62 3.37 -4.50
CA THR A 23 -9.40 4.50 -3.59
C THR A 23 -9.22 5.81 -4.37
N ASP A 24 -9.27 6.94 -3.67
CA ASP A 24 -9.00 8.26 -4.27
C ASP A 24 -7.54 8.38 -4.75
N ALA A 25 -6.62 7.58 -4.21
CA ALA A 25 -5.22 7.52 -4.65
C ALA A 25 -5.04 6.88 -6.03
N TRP A 26 -6.06 6.17 -6.55
CA TRP A 26 -5.99 5.46 -7.83
C TRP A 26 -5.56 6.35 -9.00
N THR A 27 -6.12 7.55 -9.10
CA THR A 27 -5.80 8.47 -10.19
C THR A 27 -4.34 8.96 -10.14
N GLY A 28 -3.81 9.17 -8.93
CA GLY A 28 -2.42 9.54 -8.74
C GLY A 28 -1.45 8.39 -9.01
N LEU A 29 -1.85 7.16 -8.68
CA LEU A 29 -1.06 5.95 -8.96
C LEU A 29 -0.99 5.67 -10.46
N ARG A 30 -2.15 5.62 -11.15
CA ARG A 30 -2.20 5.23 -12.57
C ARG A 30 -1.34 6.10 -13.47
N ARG A 31 -1.28 7.41 -13.19
CA ARG A 31 -0.43 8.36 -13.92
C ARG A 31 1.06 8.02 -13.75
N ARG A 32 1.51 7.81 -12.52
CA ARG A 32 2.92 7.52 -12.20
C ARG A 32 3.36 6.18 -12.76
N VAL A 33 2.53 5.14 -12.63
CA VAL A 33 2.82 3.82 -13.23
C VAL A 33 2.86 3.92 -14.76
N GLY A 34 1.93 4.67 -15.38
CA GLY A 34 1.98 4.95 -16.81
C GLY A 34 3.28 5.64 -17.25
N GLU A 35 3.78 6.60 -16.47
CA GLU A 35 5.06 7.28 -16.74
C GLU A 35 6.27 6.32 -16.61
N ILE A 36 6.31 5.52 -15.53
CA ILE A 36 7.36 4.53 -15.26
C ILE A 36 7.44 3.50 -16.40
N PHE A 37 6.30 2.92 -16.80
CA PHE A 37 6.26 1.90 -17.85
C PHE A 37 6.36 2.49 -19.25
N GLY A 38 5.88 3.72 -19.45
CA GLY A 38 5.96 4.45 -20.71
C GLY A 38 7.38 4.84 -21.07
N ARG A 39 8.22 5.20 -20.10
CA ARG A 39 9.62 5.62 -20.32
C ARG A 39 9.75 6.71 -21.39
N GLY A 40 8.79 7.65 -21.40
CA GLY A 40 8.69 8.73 -22.38
C GLY A 40 7.88 8.40 -23.64
N ASP A 41 7.47 7.15 -23.84
CA ASP A 41 6.55 6.75 -24.91
C ASP A 41 5.09 6.86 -24.43
N ALA A 42 4.36 7.81 -25.03
CA ALA A 42 2.97 8.10 -24.69
C ALA A 42 2.00 6.96 -25.06
N ALA A 43 2.26 6.22 -26.15
CA ALA A 43 1.43 5.09 -26.55
C ALA A 43 1.59 3.93 -25.55
N ARG A 44 2.84 3.67 -25.14
CA ARG A 44 3.14 2.67 -24.10
C ARG A 44 2.57 3.07 -22.74
N ALA A 45 2.65 4.34 -22.37
CA ALA A 45 2.05 4.85 -21.14
C ALA A 45 0.52 4.66 -21.14
N THR A 46 -0.13 4.97 -22.26
CA THR A 46 -1.60 4.81 -22.43
C THR A 46 -2.02 3.35 -22.30
N ALA A 47 -1.31 2.44 -22.97
CA ALA A 47 -1.60 1.01 -22.89
C ALA A 47 -1.48 0.47 -21.45
N GLU A 48 -0.56 1.01 -20.66
CA GLU A 48 -0.41 0.58 -19.27
C GLU A 48 -1.48 1.17 -18.35
N ILE A 49 -1.92 2.40 -18.61
CA ILE A 49 -3.06 3.00 -17.92
C ILE A 49 -4.33 2.20 -18.18
N GLU A 50 -4.59 1.81 -19.43
CA GLU A 50 -5.76 0.97 -19.77
C GLU A 50 -5.75 -0.38 -19.05
N ARG A 51 -4.55 -0.98 -18.91
CA ARG A 51 -4.38 -2.22 -18.16
C ARG A 51 -4.67 -2.03 -16.67
N LEU A 52 -4.18 -0.95 -16.08
CA LEU A 52 -4.49 -0.59 -14.70
C LEU A 52 -6.00 -0.41 -14.52
N ASP A 53 -6.66 0.32 -15.41
CA ASP A 53 -8.11 0.54 -15.34
C ASP A 53 -8.88 -0.78 -15.43
N GLN A 54 -8.39 -1.76 -16.21
CA GLN A 54 -8.96 -3.11 -16.20
C GLN A 54 -8.75 -3.83 -14.87
N THR A 55 -7.58 -3.73 -14.23
CA THR A 55 -7.34 -4.25 -12.88
C THR A 55 -8.30 -3.63 -11.87
N ALA A 56 -8.53 -2.31 -11.91
CA ALA A 56 -9.47 -1.65 -11.00
C ALA A 56 -10.91 -2.15 -11.16
N ARG A 57 -11.36 -2.45 -12.40
CA ARG A 57 -12.68 -3.04 -12.65
C ARG A 57 -12.82 -4.43 -12.06
N VAL A 58 -11.79 -5.26 -12.20
CA VAL A 58 -11.76 -6.63 -11.66
C VAL A 58 -11.73 -6.63 -10.12
N LEU A 59 -11.13 -5.60 -9.52
CA LEU A 59 -11.07 -5.42 -8.07
C LEU A 59 -12.25 -4.64 -7.48
N ALA A 60 -13.20 -4.20 -8.32
CA ALA A 60 -14.35 -3.43 -7.87
C ALA A 60 -15.23 -4.25 -6.90
N PRO A 61 -15.91 -3.60 -5.93
CA PRO A 61 -16.83 -4.29 -5.02
C PRO A 61 -17.89 -5.08 -5.79
N GLY A 62 -18.00 -6.38 -5.49
CA GLY A 62 -18.97 -7.28 -6.14
C GLY A 62 -18.55 -7.83 -7.51
N ALA A 63 -17.37 -7.48 -8.03
CA ALA A 63 -16.88 -8.00 -9.32
C ALA A 63 -16.44 -9.48 -9.25
N SER A 64 -16.02 -9.95 -8.08
CA SER A 64 -15.61 -11.35 -7.84
C SER A 64 -16.32 -11.90 -6.61
N ALA A 65 -16.69 -13.19 -6.67
CA ALA A 65 -17.18 -13.94 -5.51
C ALA A 65 -16.09 -14.14 -4.45
N ASP A 66 -14.82 -14.17 -4.87
CA ASP A 66 -13.65 -14.22 -3.99
C ASP A 66 -12.73 -13.01 -4.27
N ALA A 67 -13.06 -11.91 -3.60
CA ALA A 67 -12.33 -10.66 -3.73
C ALA A 67 -10.91 -10.71 -3.14
N ALA A 68 -10.64 -11.62 -2.19
CA ALA A 68 -9.32 -11.75 -1.58
C ALA A 68 -8.37 -12.51 -2.52
N ALA A 69 -8.82 -13.62 -3.11
CA ALA A 69 -8.05 -14.35 -4.10
C ALA A 69 -7.78 -13.51 -5.35
N GLU A 70 -8.76 -12.70 -5.79
CA GLU A 70 -8.55 -11.78 -6.92
C GLU A 70 -7.49 -10.72 -6.61
N ARG A 71 -7.50 -10.13 -5.41
CA ARG A 71 -6.46 -9.17 -5.00
C ARG A 71 -5.06 -9.79 -5.04
N LEU A 72 -4.88 -10.98 -4.45
CA LEU A 72 -3.58 -11.67 -4.46
C LEU A 72 -3.11 -12.01 -5.88
N ARG A 73 -4.03 -12.44 -6.75
CA ARG A 73 -3.73 -12.68 -8.16
C ARG A 73 -3.28 -11.41 -8.87
N GLN A 74 -4.01 -10.31 -8.73
CA GLN A 74 -3.66 -9.04 -9.37
C GLN A 74 -2.34 -8.48 -8.82
N GLU A 75 -2.09 -8.61 -7.51
CA GLU A 75 -0.82 -8.25 -6.89
C GLU A 75 0.36 -8.99 -7.52
N GLY A 76 0.26 -10.32 -7.67
CA GLY A 76 1.29 -11.12 -8.32
C GLY A 76 1.50 -10.77 -9.80
N VAL A 77 0.41 -10.50 -10.54
CA VAL A 77 0.50 -10.04 -11.94
C VAL A 77 1.29 -8.74 -12.04
N TRP A 78 0.99 -7.76 -11.19
CA TRP A 78 1.70 -6.48 -11.21
C TRP A 78 3.13 -6.58 -10.69
N ALA A 79 3.39 -7.40 -9.67
CA ALA A 79 4.73 -7.69 -9.19
C ALA A 79 5.63 -8.22 -10.31
N GLY A 80 5.18 -9.24 -11.04
CA GLY A 80 5.94 -9.79 -12.17
C GLY A 80 6.19 -8.78 -13.30
N ARG A 81 5.28 -7.81 -13.51
CA ARG A 81 5.46 -6.73 -14.48
C ARG A 81 6.55 -5.74 -14.05
N PHE A 82 6.56 -5.34 -12.77
CA PHE A 82 7.63 -4.50 -12.23
C PHE A 82 8.98 -5.20 -12.28
N GLU A 83 9.01 -6.50 -11.96
CA GLU A 83 10.22 -7.33 -12.05
C GLU A 83 10.74 -7.37 -13.49
N THR A 84 9.89 -7.73 -14.45
CA THR A 84 10.24 -7.75 -15.89
C THR A 84 10.74 -6.37 -16.37
N LEU A 85 10.12 -5.29 -15.90
CA LEU A 85 10.57 -3.93 -16.22
C LEU A 85 11.98 -3.69 -15.70
N LEU A 86 12.24 -3.95 -14.42
CA LEU A 86 13.54 -3.73 -13.78
C LEU A 86 14.66 -4.60 -14.38
N GLU A 87 14.34 -5.83 -14.76
CA GLU A 87 15.26 -6.75 -15.44
C GLU A 87 15.61 -6.30 -16.86
N SER A 88 14.66 -5.66 -17.56
CA SER A 88 14.87 -5.19 -18.93
C SER A 88 15.78 -3.96 -19.06
N LEU A 89 16.15 -3.34 -17.94
CA LEU A 89 16.92 -2.10 -17.89
C LEU A 89 18.40 -2.39 -17.61
N ASP A 90 19.26 -1.52 -18.16
CA ASP A 90 20.65 -1.40 -17.72
C ASP A 90 20.72 -0.89 -16.28
N ASP A 91 21.89 -0.97 -15.64
CA ASP A 91 22.01 -0.67 -14.21
C ASP A 91 21.59 0.79 -13.88
N GLY A 92 21.95 1.74 -14.74
CA GLY A 92 21.56 3.15 -14.56
C GLY A 92 20.06 3.40 -14.72
N GLY A 93 19.42 2.77 -15.72
CA GLY A 93 17.98 2.80 -15.89
C GLY A 93 17.24 2.10 -14.75
N ARG A 94 17.79 0.98 -14.28
CA ARG A 94 17.23 0.20 -13.18
C ARG A 94 17.24 0.98 -11.87
N GLU A 95 18.34 1.67 -11.54
CA GLU A 95 18.40 2.51 -10.34
C GLU A 95 17.40 3.67 -10.40
N ARG A 96 17.28 4.33 -11.56
CA ARG A 96 16.30 5.41 -11.76
C ARG A 96 14.88 4.92 -11.55
N VAL A 97 14.48 3.85 -12.25
CA VAL A 97 13.14 3.28 -12.14
C VAL A 97 12.88 2.74 -10.74
N ALA A 98 13.87 2.14 -10.08
CA ALA A 98 13.74 1.74 -8.68
C ALA A 98 13.52 2.95 -7.76
N GLY A 99 14.12 4.11 -8.05
CA GLY A 99 13.80 5.39 -7.41
C GLY A 99 12.35 5.78 -7.60
N ASP A 100 11.88 5.81 -8.85
CA ASP A 100 10.50 6.16 -9.19
C ASP A 100 9.47 5.23 -8.51
N VAL A 101 9.76 3.92 -8.43
CA VAL A 101 8.90 2.96 -7.72
C VAL A 101 8.90 3.23 -6.21
N ARG A 102 10.03 3.58 -5.60
CA ARG A 102 10.06 3.96 -4.17
C ARG A 102 9.27 5.24 -3.91
N GLU A 103 9.33 6.22 -4.79
CA GLU A 103 8.52 7.44 -4.70
C GLU A 103 7.02 7.15 -4.85
N LEU A 104 6.66 6.25 -5.77
CA LEU A 104 5.30 5.76 -5.90
C LEU A 104 4.80 5.12 -4.59
N LEU A 105 5.63 4.28 -3.97
CA LEU A 105 5.30 3.64 -2.68
C LEU A 105 5.13 4.67 -1.56
N ALA A 106 6.02 5.67 -1.50
CA ALA A 106 5.90 6.77 -0.54
C ALA A 106 4.61 7.59 -0.76
N PHE A 107 4.22 7.84 -2.01
CA PHE A 107 2.96 8.50 -2.35
C PHE A 107 1.75 7.69 -1.87
N ILE A 108 1.75 6.37 -2.06
CA ILE A 108 0.66 5.50 -1.58
C ILE A 108 0.63 5.44 -0.06
N ALA A 109 1.77 5.32 0.61
CA ALA A 109 1.84 5.35 2.07
C ALA A 109 1.31 6.68 2.63
N ALA A 110 1.64 7.81 2.02
CA ALA A 110 1.12 9.13 2.41
C ALA A 110 -0.39 9.24 2.17
N SER A 111 -0.89 8.70 1.05
CA SER A 111 -2.32 8.70 0.72
C SER A 111 -3.13 7.78 1.64
N ALA A 112 -2.53 6.70 2.13
CA ALA A 112 -3.10 5.82 3.15
C ALA A 112 -3.06 6.45 4.57
N GLY A 113 -2.16 7.41 4.80
CA GLY A 113 -2.05 8.17 6.06
C GLY A 113 -3.28 8.99 6.43
N ASP A 114 -4.17 9.27 5.46
CA ASP A 114 -5.46 9.94 5.68
C ASP A 114 -6.66 8.98 5.61
N THR A 115 -6.47 7.73 5.18
CA THR A 115 -7.54 6.73 5.04
C THR A 115 -7.01 5.33 5.31
N ALA A 116 -7.30 4.75 6.49
CA ALA A 116 -6.96 3.34 6.71
C ALA A 116 -7.97 2.45 5.97
N VAL A 117 -7.48 1.72 4.97
CA VAL A 117 -8.19 0.62 4.32
C VAL A 117 -7.25 -0.59 4.33
N ALA A 118 -7.75 -1.75 4.80
CA ALA A 118 -7.02 -3.02 4.87
C ALA A 118 -5.78 -3.08 5.78
N THR A 119 -5.91 -2.73 7.06
CA THR A 119 -4.80 -2.75 8.05
C THR A 119 -4.30 -4.16 8.47
N GLY A 120 -4.81 -5.23 7.87
CA GLY A 120 -4.39 -6.61 8.17
C GLY A 120 -4.60 -7.03 9.64
N ARG A 121 -4.27 -8.30 9.94
CA ARG A 121 -4.28 -8.87 11.29
C ARG A 121 -3.06 -8.38 12.08
N ALA A 122 -3.28 -7.71 13.21
CA ALA A 122 -2.22 -7.43 14.17
C ALA A 122 -2.01 -8.65 15.07
N SER A 123 -0.78 -9.18 15.14
CA SER A 123 -0.41 -10.27 16.04
C SER A 123 0.81 -9.89 16.87
N ALA A 124 0.71 -9.98 18.19
CA ALA A 124 1.82 -9.82 19.12
C ALA A 124 2.12 -11.13 19.85
N ARG A 125 3.41 -11.46 20.02
CA ARG A 125 3.91 -12.61 20.79
C ARG A 125 5.11 -12.18 21.64
N ASP A 126 5.42 -12.95 22.68
CA ASP A 126 6.62 -12.79 23.51
C ASP A 126 6.78 -11.39 24.14
N GLY A 127 5.68 -10.79 24.59
CA GLY A 127 5.67 -9.45 25.20
C GLY A 127 5.70 -8.29 24.19
N GLY A 128 5.46 -8.57 22.90
CA GLY A 128 5.35 -7.55 21.85
C GLY A 128 4.05 -6.74 21.90
N SER A 129 4.05 -5.61 21.17
CA SER A 129 2.88 -4.76 20.98
C SER A 129 2.59 -4.64 19.48
N ALA A 130 1.34 -4.92 19.08
CA ALA A 130 0.89 -4.81 17.69
C ALA A 130 -0.38 -3.95 17.63
N VAL A 131 -0.36 -2.93 16.78
CA VAL A 131 -1.45 -1.95 16.63
C VAL A 131 -1.93 -1.95 15.18
N SER A 132 -3.24 -2.13 15.00
CA SER A 132 -3.93 -1.98 13.71
C SER A 132 -4.95 -0.84 13.86
N GLY A 133 -4.78 0.26 13.11
CA GLY A 133 -5.65 1.44 13.20
C GLY A 133 -5.25 2.60 12.26
N VAL A 134 -6.12 3.60 12.15
CA VAL A 134 -5.85 4.87 11.45
C VAL A 134 -4.92 5.72 12.33
N LYS A 135 -3.73 6.09 11.84
CA LYS A 135 -2.87 7.10 12.47
C LYS A 135 -3.08 8.45 11.77
N THR A 136 -3.89 9.32 12.37
CA THR A 136 -4.00 10.71 11.90
C THR A 136 -2.74 11.46 12.32
N THR A 137 -2.04 12.10 11.36
CA THR A 137 -0.83 12.91 11.65
C THR A 137 -1.10 14.42 11.64
N GLY A 138 -2.37 14.83 11.65
CA GLY A 138 -2.79 16.22 11.58
C GLY A 138 -3.51 16.70 12.83
N ASP A 139 -3.17 17.90 13.28
CA ASP A 139 -3.75 18.63 14.42
C ASP A 139 -5.18 19.16 14.15
N ARG A 140 -5.97 18.46 13.32
CA ARG A 140 -7.34 18.85 12.97
C ARG A 140 -8.35 18.12 13.86
N PRO A 141 -9.14 18.82 14.70
CA PRO A 141 -10.21 18.21 15.45
C PRO A 141 -11.37 17.90 14.49
N GLY A 142 -11.51 16.63 14.13
CA GLY A 142 -12.65 16.10 13.38
C GLY A 142 -12.88 14.63 13.77
N PRO A 143 -14.13 14.14 13.82
CA PRO A 143 -14.40 12.78 14.24
C PRO A 143 -13.83 11.79 13.22
N ALA A 144 -12.83 11.01 13.61
CA ALA A 144 -12.38 9.85 12.87
C ALA A 144 -13.44 8.73 13.02
N ARG A 145 -13.85 8.12 11.90
CA ARG A 145 -14.68 6.90 11.89
C ARG A 145 -13.82 5.75 11.41
N ALA A 146 -13.81 4.66 12.17
CA ALA A 146 -13.21 3.40 11.77
C ALA A 146 -14.32 2.39 11.48
N ALA A 147 -14.27 1.76 10.31
CA ALA A 147 -15.13 0.65 9.93
C ALA A 147 -14.23 -0.48 9.39
N HIS A 148 -14.58 -1.74 9.67
CA HIS A 148 -13.82 -2.92 9.26
C HIS A 148 -12.40 -3.05 9.86
N THR A 149 -12.20 -2.64 11.11
CA THR A 149 -10.96 -2.95 11.83
C THR A 149 -10.96 -4.44 12.16
N GLY A 150 -10.00 -5.20 11.63
CA GLY A 150 -9.96 -6.67 11.78
C GLY A 150 -9.80 -7.15 13.22
N ASP A 151 -9.86 -8.48 13.40
CA ASP A 151 -9.70 -9.15 14.69
C ASP A 151 -8.33 -8.88 15.32
N ALA A 152 -8.31 -8.61 16.63
CA ALA A 152 -7.11 -8.43 17.43
C ALA A 152 -6.94 -9.61 18.40
N GLU A 153 -5.77 -10.23 18.39
CA GLU A 153 -5.45 -11.38 19.25
C GLU A 153 -4.13 -11.13 19.99
N ALA A 154 -4.14 -11.33 21.31
CA ALA A 154 -2.96 -11.23 22.16
C ALA A 154 -2.82 -12.50 22.99
N THR A 155 -1.64 -13.11 22.92
CA THR A 155 -1.35 -14.35 23.65
C THR A 155 -0.04 -14.19 24.41
N GLY A 156 -0.04 -14.56 25.71
CA GLY A 156 1.13 -14.45 26.59
C GLY A 156 1.03 -13.31 27.62
N ALA A 157 1.75 -13.45 28.74
CA ALA A 157 1.81 -12.41 29.77
C ALA A 157 2.53 -11.16 29.24
N GLY A 158 1.86 -10.00 29.27
CA GLY A 158 2.39 -8.73 28.77
C GLY A 158 2.03 -8.40 27.32
N SER A 159 1.33 -9.29 26.61
CA SER A 159 0.88 -9.03 25.23
C SER A 159 -0.37 -8.13 25.20
N SER A 160 -0.41 -7.15 24.29
CA SER A 160 -1.56 -6.28 24.06
C SER A 160 -1.84 -6.14 22.56
N ALA A 161 -3.11 -6.32 22.17
CA ALA A 161 -3.59 -6.11 20.81
C ALA A 161 -4.84 -5.22 20.85
N VAL A 162 -4.82 -4.11 20.10
CA VAL A 162 -5.91 -3.13 20.07
C VAL A 162 -6.35 -2.91 18.63
N SER A 163 -7.66 -3.07 18.40
CA SER A 163 -8.34 -2.76 17.13
C SER A 163 -9.22 -1.53 17.34
N GLY A 164 -8.90 -0.39 16.71
CA GLY A 164 -9.66 0.86 16.88
C GLY A 164 -8.89 2.14 16.51
N ILE A 165 -9.47 3.30 16.85
CA ILE A 165 -8.83 4.62 16.70
C ILE A 165 -8.08 4.96 17.97
N LEU A 166 -6.75 4.92 17.93
CA LEU A 166 -5.90 5.32 19.05
C LEU A 166 -5.79 6.85 19.12
N HIS A 167 -6.23 7.42 20.24
CA HIS A 167 -5.91 8.79 20.61
C HIS A 167 -4.79 8.72 21.65
N GLU A 168 -3.56 9.05 21.27
CA GLU A 168 -2.51 9.29 22.26
C GLU A 168 -2.81 10.63 22.94
N LYS A 169 -3.12 10.58 24.23
CA LYS A 169 -3.30 11.79 25.05
C LYS A 169 -1.93 12.46 25.13
N PRO A 170 -1.76 13.73 24.71
CA PRO A 170 -0.48 14.41 24.87
C PRO A 170 -0.11 14.41 26.35
N ALA A 171 1.13 14.03 26.64
CA ALA A 171 1.66 13.97 27.99
C ALA A 171 1.45 15.33 28.65
N SER A 172 0.55 15.38 29.64
CA SER A 172 0.28 16.58 30.42
C SER A 172 1.53 16.91 31.23
N HIS A 173 2.37 17.80 30.70
CA HIS A 173 3.37 18.51 31.48
C HIS A 173 2.62 19.34 32.53
N ARG A 174 2.70 18.94 33.79
CA ARG A 174 2.41 19.84 34.92
C ARG A 174 3.62 20.75 35.10
N PRO A 175 3.50 22.08 34.95
CA PRO A 175 4.39 22.97 35.66
C PRO A 175 3.91 23.14 37.10
N SER A 176 4.90 23.36 37.97
CA SER A 176 4.88 23.37 39.44
C SER A 176 3.89 24.33 40.08
#